data_AF-A0A662FP25-F1
#
_entry.id   AF-A0A662FP25-F1
#
_cell.length_a   1.000
_cell.length_b   1.000
_cell.length_c   1.000
_cell.angle_alpha   90.00
_cell.angle_beta   90.00
_cell.angle_gamma   90.00
#
_symmetry.space_group_name_H-M   'P 1'
#
loop_
_entity.id
_entity.type
_entity.pdbx_description
1 polymer ?
#
loop_
_entity_poly.entity_id
_entity_poly.type
_entity_poly.pdbx_seq_one_letter_code
_entity_poly.pdbx_strand_id
1 'polypeptide(L)'
;MKRVMKSPKIVFALLCLILINFVQYSSTTYSSSTAMDPNPPTNHPWPMFHGNPRHTGLSPYGENIDKPVLKWKFKTDGEIYSSPAIGSDGTIYVGSNDGYLYAINPDGTLKWKFETDDEVCSSPAIGSDGTIYVCSSKIVFPSPYRDYLYAINPDGTLKWKFETDDDMAEFSSPAIGSDGTIYVGSIDGYLYAINPDGTLKWKFETGYRGTWTSTSPAIGSDGTVYYVGSKDFLYAINSDGTLKWKFSIYYTEYSSPAIDSDGTIYVGSNDGYLYAIGKSRGKTPDVNASCIILVIALVILLKRVKTKN
;
A
#
# COMPACT_ATOMS: atom_id res chain seq x y z
N MET A 1 56.46 -24.18 42.17
CA MET A 1 57.01 -23.34 41.09
C MET A 1 56.48 -23.84 39.75
N LYS A 2 55.52 -23.13 39.14
CA LYS A 2 55.25 -23.05 37.67
C LYS A 2 54.04 -22.14 37.49
N ARG A 3 54.32 -20.84 37.35
CA ARG A 3 53.37 -19.76 37.10
C ARG A 3 53.05 -19.83 35.60
N VAL A 4 51.82 -20.18 35.23
CA VAL A 4 51.39 -20.15 33.82
C VAL A 4 51.21 -18.67 33.44
N MET A 5 52.26 -18.07 32.91
CA MET A 5 52.19 -16.79 32.21
C MET A 5 51.34 -17.01 30.94
N LYS A 6 50.05 -16.63 31.00
CA LYS A 6 49.27 -16.41 29.78
C LYS A 6 49.90 -15.21 29.08
N SER A 7 50.58 -15.48 27.96
CA SER A 7 51.31 -14.46 27.21
C SER A 7 50.35 -13.36 26.71
N PRO A 8 50.79 -12.09 26.66
CA PRO A 8 49.98 -10.97 26.14
C PRO A 8 49.46 -11.22 24.71
N LYS A 9 50.15 -12.08 23.95
CA LYS A 9 49.81 -12.48 22.58
C LYS A 9 48.49 -13.25 22.49
N ILE A 10 48.12 -14.03 23.52
CA ILE A 10 46.87 -14.82 23.54
C ILE A 10 45.66 -13.92 23.82
N VAL A 11 45.83 -12.90 24.68
CA VAL A 11 44.78 -11.92 24.98
C VAL A 11 44.54 -11.01 23.77
N PHE A 12 45.59 -10.63 23.05
CA PHE A 12 45.48 -9.85 21.81
C PHE A 12 44.82 -10.66 20.68
N ALA A 13 45.13 -11.96 20.56
CA ALA A 13 44.50 -12.84 19.58
C ALA A 13 42.99 -13.04 19.83
N LEU A 14 42.57 -13.17 21.10
CA LEU A 14 41.14 -13.23 21.46
C LEU A 14 40.41 -11.90 21.21
N LEU A 15 41.06 -10.75 21.43
CA LEU A 15 40.52 -9.43 21.11
C LEU A 15 40.34 -9.24 19.59
N CYS A 16 41.28 -9.70 18.78
CA CYS A 16 41.14 -9.68 17.31
C CYS A 16 40.01 -10.60 16.82
N LEU A 17 39.82 -11.79 17.41
CA LEU A 17 38.72 -12.70 17.04
C LEU A 17 37.33 -12.17 17.42
N ILE A 18 37.21 -11.42 18.52
CA ILE A 18 35.96 -10.75 18.89
C ILE A 18 35.70 -9.57 17.94
N LEU A 19 36.71 -8.77 17.60
CA LEU A 19 36.56 -7.69 16.63
C LEU A 19 36.22 -8.20 15.21
N ILE A 20 36.80 -9.33 14.77
CA ILE A 20 36.49 -9.93 13.46
C ILE A 20 35.05 -10.46 13.41
N ASN A 21 34.51 -11.02 14.50
CA ASN A 21 33.10 -11.41 14.58
C ASN A 21 32.14 -10.20 14.68
N PHE A 22 32.60 -9.05 15.21
CA PHE A 22 31.80 -7.82 15.26
C PHE A 22 31.78 -7.05 13.93
N VAL A 23 32.82 -7.17 13.10
CA VAL A 23 32.81 -6.61 11.73
C VAL A 23 31.87 -7.41 10.82
N GLN A 24 31.70 -8.73 11.03
CA GLN A 24 30.75 -9.53 10.25
C GLN A 24 29.27 -9.28 10.60
N TYR A 25 28.97 -8.66 11.75
CA TYR A 25 27.60 -8.34 12.17
C TYR A 25 27.14 -6.92 11.81
N SER A 26 28.02 -6.08 11.25
CA SER A 26 27.72 -4.66 10.95
C SER A 26 27.79 -4.28 9.49
N SER A 27 27.83 -5.25 8.57
CA SER A 27 27.70 -5.01 7.13
C SER A 27 26.66 -5.93 6.50
N THR A 28 25.42 -5.91 6.99
CA THR A 28 24.31 -6.02 6.06
C THR A 28 24.19 -4.66 5.38
N THR A 29 24.95 -4.48 4.30
CA THR A 29 24.55 -3.52 3.27
C THR A 29 23.14 -3.93 2.87
N TYR A 30 22.14 -3.18 3.30
CA TYR A 30 20.87 -3.17 2.61
C TYR A 30 21.23 -2.85 1.16
N SER A 31 21.19 -3.87 0.31
CA SER A 31 20.99 -3.62 -1.10
C SER A 31 19.63 -2.96 -1.17
N SER A 32 19.63 -1.62 -1.20
CA SER A 32 18.57 -0.87 -1.84
C SER A 32 18.54 -1.38 -3.27
N SER A 33 17.85 -2.50 -3.52
CA SER A 33 17.55 -2.94 -4.86
C SER A 33 16.43 -2.06 -5.41
N THR A 34 16.68 -0.75 -5.44
CA THR A 34 16.21 0.14 -6.48
C THR A 34 17.16 0.01 -7.67
N ALA A 35 17.48 -1.22 -8.07
CA ALA A 35 17.97 -1.44 -9.41
C ALA A 35 16.78 -1.14 -10.31
N MET A 36 16.64 0.14 -10.67
CA MET A 36 15.87 0.58 -11.81
C MET A 36 16.26 -0.36 -12.95
N ASP A 37 15.26 -1.02 -13.52
CA ASP A 37 15.42 -1.82 -14.73
C ASP A 37 16.29 -1.03 -15.72
N PRO A 38 17.43 -1.57 -16.21
CA PRO A 38 18.28 -0.87 -17.15
C PRO A 38 17.57 -0.56 -18.48
N ASN A 39 16.42 -1.17 -18.75
CA ASN A 39 15.54 -0.90 -19.88
C ASN A 39 14.11 -0.64 -19.40
N PRO A 40 13.82 0.50 -18.76
CA PRO A 40 12.46 0.78 -18.33
C PRO A 40 11.55 0.79 -19.58
N PRO A 41 10.35 0.19 -19.52
CA PRO A 41 9.43 0.19 -20.65
C PRO A 41 9.21 1.62 -21.13
N THR A 42 9.15 1.82 -22.44
CA THR A 42 9.08 3.14 -23.09
C THR A 42 7.82 3.94 -22.73
N ASN A 43 6.86 3.30 -22.05
CA ASN A 43 5.75 3.90 -21.34
C ASN A 43 5.73 3.40 -19.89
N HIS A 44 5.37 4.30 -18.98
CA HIS A 44 5.55 4.11 -17.56
C HIS A 44 4.20 3.94 -16.88
N PRO A 45 3.79 2.71 -16.53
CA PRO A 45 2.45 2.46 -16.03
C PRO A 45 2.25 3.03 -14.64
N TRP A 46 1.05 3.56 -14.40
CA TRP A 46 0.51 3.93 -13.09
C TRP A 46 -0.82 3.18 -12.93
N PRO A 47 -0.77 1.87 -12.66
CA PRO A 47 -1.90 1.00 -12.97
C PRO A 47 -3.10 1.17 -12.04
N MET A 48 -2.99 1.88 -10.91
CA MET A 48 -4.09 2.04 -9.95
C MET A 48 -3.88 3.23 -9.01
N PHE A 49 -4.85 3.47 -8.13
CA PHE A 49 -4.79 4.47 -7.06
C PHE A 49 -3.44 4.41 -6.30
N HIS A 50 -2.82 5.58 -6.12
CA HIS A 50 -1.49 5.72 -5.50
C HIS A 50 -0.37 4.85 -6.13
N GLY A 51 -0.55 4.43 -7.38
CA GLY A 51 0.44 3.83 -8.27
C GLY A 51 0.67 2.33 -8.06
N ASN A 52 0.29 1.75 -6.93
CA ASN A 52 0.47 0.32 -6.65
C ASN A 52 -0.41 -0.15 -5.48
N PRO A 53 -0.53 -1.49 -5.26
CA PRO A 53 -1.38 -2.03 -4.20
C PRO A 53 -1.01 -1.60 -2.78
N ARG A 54 0.21 -1.11 -2.51
CA ARG A 54 0.62 -0.60 -1.20
C ARG A 54 0.27 0.87 -0.97
N HIS A 55 -0.30 1.54 -1.97
CA HIS A 55 -0.65 2.96 -1.95
C HIS A 55 0.50 3.91 -1.63
N THR A 56 1.71 3.64 -2.15
CA THR A 56 2.89 4.45 -1.80
C THR A 56 2.88 5.86 -2.38
N GLY A 57 2.18 6.10 -3.50
CA GLY A 57 2.20 7.39 -4.21
C GLY A 57 3.57 7.78 -4.78
N LEU A 58 4.51 6.84 -4.87
CA LEU A 58 5.88 7.10 -5.33
C LEU A 58 5.98 6.92 -6.84
N SER A 59 6.11 8.04 -7.55
CA SER A 59 6.59 8.03 -8.93
C SER A 59 8.11 7.84 -8.92
N PRO A 60 8.67 6.90 -9.71
CA PRO A 60 10.12 6.77 -9.86
C PRO A 60 10.72 7.90 -10.71
N TYR A 61 9.89 8.78 -11.28
CA TYR A 61 10.31 9.89 -12.14
C TYR A 61 10.39 11.18 -11.33
N GLY A 62 11.56 11.83 -11.40
CA GLY A 62 11.85 13.09 -10.74
C GLY A 62 12.60 14.03 -11.68
N GLU A 63 11.99 14.37 -12.82
CA GLU A 63 12.50 15.46 -13.63
C GLU A 63 12.19 16.79 -12.93
N ASN A 64 13.20 17.65 -12.81
CA ASN A 64 12.98 19.01 -12.34
C ASN A 64 12.22 19.79 -13.43
N ILE A 65 10.93 19.99 -13.21
CA ILE A 65 10.10 20.82 -14.07
C ILE A 65 10.11 22.25 -13.50
N ASP A 66 11.13 23.04 -13.88
CA ASP A 66 11.26 24.42 -13.40
C ASP A 66 10.11 25.33 -13.87
N LYS A 67 9.53 25.02 -15.03
CA LYS A 67 8.41 25.76 -15.64
C LYS A 67 7.46 24.80 -16.35
N PRO A 68 6.39 24.32 -15.68
CA PRO A 68 5.44 23.45 -16.31
C PRO A 68 4.69 24.19 -17.42
N VAL A 69 4.44 23.49 -18.54
CA VAL A 69 3.56 23.95 -19.63
C VAL A 69 2.40 22.98 -19.78
N LEU A 70 1.21 23.52 -20.07
CA LEU A 70 0.04 22.69 -20.38
C LEU A 70 0.27 21.96 -21.71
N LYS A 71 0.39 20.62 -21.68
CA LYS A 71 0.50 19.80 -22.89
C LYS A 71 -0.85 19.65 -23.59
N TRP A 72 -1.87 19.22 -22.86
CA TRP A 72 -3.24 19.07 -23.32
C TRP A 72 -4.21 19.05 -22.13
N LYS A 73 -5.50 19.21 -22.42
CA LYS A 73 -6.60 18.97 -21.47
C LYS A 73 -7.74 18.26 -22.19
N PHE A 74 -8.42 17.36 -21.49
CA PHE A 74 -9.59 16.64 -21.99
C PHE A 74 -10.84 17.12 -21.23
N LYS A 75 -11.97 17.24 -21.92
CA LYS A 75 -13.25 17.65 -21.31
C LYS A 75 -14.18 16.45 -21.20
N THR A 76 -14.63 16.16 -19.99
CA THR A 76 -15.78 15.31 -19.67
C THR A 76 -17.02 16.17 -19.47
N ASP A 77 -18.20 15.56 -19.42
CA ASP A 77 -19.46 16.28 -19.21
C ASP A 77 -19.88 16.33 -17.72
N GLY A 78 -19.09 15.72 -16.84
CA GLY A 78 -19.27 15.74 -15.39
C GLY A 78 -17.94 15.94 -14.64
N GLU A 79 -18.02 16.08 -13.32
CA GLU A 79 -16.85 16.20 -12.44
C GLU A 79 -15.95 14.96 -12.50
N ILE A 80 -14.64 15.16 -12.29
CA ILE A 80 -13.66 14.09 -12.19
C ILE A 80 -13.11 14.08 -10.76
N TYR A 81 -13.65 13.19 -9.91
CA TYR A 81 -13.08 12.89 -8.59
C TYR A 81 -12.06 11.75 -8.63
N SER A 82 -12.12 10.94 -9.69
CA SER A 82 -11.24 9.82 -9.97
C SER A 82 -9.78 10.26 -10.18
N SER A 83 -8.81 9.53 -9.61
CA SER A 83 -7.41 9.65 -10.02
C SER A 83 -7.16 8.83 -11.29
N PRO A 84 -6.34 9.31 -12.24
CA PRO A 84 -6.07 8.57 -13.46
C PRO A 84 -5.20 7.33 -13.20
N ALA A 85 -5.45 6.29 -13.99
CA ALA A 85 -4.56 5.14 -14.14
C ALA A 85 -3.93 5.11 -15.54
N ILE A 86 -2.68 4.71 -15.65
CA ILE A 86 -1.93 4.66 -16.91
C ILE A 86 -1.53 3.22 -17.20
N GLY A 87 -2.01 2.69 -18.32
CA GLY A 87 -1.67 1.36 -18.82
C GLY A 87 -0.22 1.26 -19.30
N SER A 88 0.27 0.03 -19.46
CA SER A 88 1.62 -0.22 -20.01
C SER A 88 1.77 0.26 -21.45
N ASP A 89 0.67 0.38 -22.19
CA ASP A 89 0.62 0.95 -23.54
C ASP A 89 0.55 2.49 -23.54
N GLY A 90 0.50 3.12 -22.36
CA GLY A 90 0.37 4.57 -22.18
C GLY A 90 -1.06 5.09 -22.23
N THR A 91 -2.07 4.24 -22.42
CA THR A 91 -3.48 4.65 -22.35
C THR A 91 -3.80 5.14 -20.94
N ILE A 92 -4.45 6.30 -20.87
CA ILE A 92 -4.85 6.95 -19.62
C ILE A 92 -6.33 6.67 -19.39
N TYR A 93 -6.66 6.09 -18.25
CA TYR A 93 -8.00 5.74 -17.82
C TYR A 93 -8.46 6.66 -16.70
N VAL A 94 -9.67 7.20 -16.79
CA VAL A 94 -10.23 8.09 -15.76
C VAL A 94 -11.76 7.97 -15.71
N GLY A 95 -12.30 7.88 -14.50
CA GLY A 95 -13.75 7.91 -14.24
C GLY A 95 -14.29 9.33 -14.14
N SER A 96 -15.56 9.51 -14.47
CA SER A 96 -16.25 10.80 -14.41
C SER A 96 -17.69 10.63 -13.92
N ASN A 97 -18.22 11.68 -13.26
CA ASN A 97 -19.59 11.72 -12.75
C ASN A 97 -20.64 11.93 -13.85
N ASP A 98 -20.24 12.01 -15.11
CA ASP A 98 -21.17 11.87 -16.25
C ASP A 98 -21.55 10.40 -16.53
N GLY A 99 -21.06 9.45 -15.73
CA GLY A 99 -21.37 8.02 -15.88
C GLY A 99 -20.52 7.32 -16.92
N TYR A 100 -19.30 7.80 -17.15
CA TYR A 100 -18.37 7.19 -18.11
C TYR A 100 -16.99 6.91 -17.51
N LEU A 101 -16.45 5.75 -17.90
CA LEU A 101 -15.00 5.52 -17.91
C LEU A 101 -14.44 5.98 -19.25
N TYR A 102 -13.44 6.86 -19.22
CA TYR A 102 -12.74 7.33 -20.40
C TYR A 102 -11.39 6.64 -20.55
N ALA A 103 -11.06 6.24 -21.78
CA ALA A 103 -9.71 5.87 -22.20
C ALA A 103 -9.18 6.92 -23.17
N ILE A 104 -8.03 7.50 -22.84
CA ILE A 104 -7.44 8.65 -23.51
C ILE A 104 -6.03 8.27 -23.97
N ASN A 105 -5.68 8.63 -25.20
CA ASN A 105 -4.33 8.43 -25.74
C ASN A 105 -3.31 9.38 -25.06
N PRO A 106 -2.01 9.08 -25.08
CA PRO A 106 -0.97 9.94 -24.50
C PRO A 106 -0.96 11.39 -25.05
N ASP A 107 -1.48 11.61 -26.25
CA ASP A 107 -1.60 12.93 -26.90
C ASP A 107 -2.86 13.72 -26.48
N GLY A 108 -3.70 13.15 -25.61
CA GLY A 108 -4.94 13.74 -25.12
C GLY A 108 -6.17 13.49 -25.98
N THR A 109 -6.08 12.69 -27.05
CA THR A 109 -7.24 12.33 -27.87
C THR A 109 -8.04 11.17 -27.25
N LEU A 110 -9.36 11.16 -27.47
CA LEU A 110 -10.21 10.07 -27.00
C LEU A 110 -9.88 8.77 -27.75
N LYS A 111 -9.59 7.70 -27.01
CA LYS A 111 -9.44 6.34 -27.55
C LYS A 111 -10.79 5.63 -27.60
N TRP A 112 -11.49 5.60 -26.46
CA TRP A 112 -12.87 5.12 -26.32
C TRP A 112 -13.45 5.62 -24.99
N LYS A 113 -14.77 5.49 -24.81
CA LYS A 113 -15.43 5.63 -23.51
C LYS A 113 -16.44 4.52 -23.29
N PHE A 114 -16.62 4.11 -22.05
CA PHE A 114 -17.57 3.08 -21.63
C PHE A 114 -18.61 3.70 -20.71
N GLU A 115 -19.89 3.49 -21.02
CA GLU A 115 -21.02 3.98 -20.22
C GLU A 115 -21.30 2.99 -19.07
N THR A 116 -21.29 3.50 -17.84
CA THR A 116 -21.71 2.77 -16.64
C THR A 116 -23.15 3.11 -16.31
N ASP A 117 -23.76 2.35 -15.40
CA ASP A 117 -25.15 2.60 -15.00
C ASP A 117 -25.26 3.87 -14.14
N ASP A 118 -24.15 4.31 -13.53
CA ASP A 118 -24.09 5.51 -12.70
C ASP A 118 -22.71 6.20 -12.70
N GLU A 119 -22.56 7.24 -11.88
CA GLU A 119 -21.34 8.05 -11.71
C GLU A 119 -20.09 7.20 -11.42
N VAL A 120 -18.95 7.57 -12.01
CA VAL A 120 -17.66 6.87 -11.84
C VAL A 120 -16.71 7.70 -10.99
N CYS A 121 -16.93 7.71 -9.68
CA CYS A 121 -16.09 8.45 -8.72
C CYS A 121 -14.79 7.72 -8.36
N SER A 122 -14.72 6.40 -8.58
CA SER A 122 -13.57 5.58 -8.19
C SER A 122 -12.38 5.72 -9.15
N SER A 123 -11.16 5.53 -8.63
CA SER A 123 -9.95 5.48 -9.48
C SER A 123 -9.85 4.09 -10.15
N PRO A 124 -9.57 3.99 -11.46
CA PRO A 124 -9.46 2.70 -12.13
C PRO A 124 -8.26 1.90 -11.62
N ALA A 125 -8.34 0.58 -11.72
CA ALA A 125 -7.22 -0.33 -11.52
C ALA A 125 -7.05 -1.24 -12.74
N ILE A 126 -5.81 -1.40 -13.21
CA ILE A 126 -5.48 -2.13 -14.44
C ILE A 126 -4.81 -3.45 -14.05
N GLY A 127 -5.43 -4.57 -14.41
CA GLY A 127 -4.89 -5.91 -14.24
C GLY A 127 -3.68 -6.16 -15.14
N SER A 128 -2.89 -7.19 -14.81
CA SER A 128 -1.72 -7.57 -15.62
C SER A 128 -2.08 -8.01 -17.05
N ASP A 129 -3.33 -8.42 -17.28
CA ASP A 129 -3.88 -8.77 -18.60
C ASP A 129 -4.45 -7.54 -19.35
N GLY A 130 -4.36 -6.35 -18.76
CA GLY A 130 -4.91 -5.10 -19.29
C GLY A 130 -6.40 -4.87 -18.98
N THR A 131 -7.07 -5.79 -18.27
CA THR A 131 -8.46 -5.57 -17.83
C THR A 131 -8.53 -4.35 -16.92
N ILE A 132 -9.47 -3.46 -17.18
CA ILE A 132 -9.70 -2.25 -16.38
C ILE A 132 -10.85 -2.50 -15.42
N TYR A 133 -10.59 -2.33 -14.14
CA TYR A 133 -11.55 -2.44 -13.05
C TYR A 133 -11.92 -1.06 -12.55
N VAL A 134 -13.21 -0.77 -12.49
CA VAL A 134 -13.71 0.51 -11.98
C VAL A 134 -15.07 0.29 -11.34
N CYS A 135 -15.35 1.04 -10.27
CA CYS A 135 -16.65 1.03 -9.63
C CYS A 135 -17.46 2.25 -10.05
N SER A 136 -18.75 2.03 -10.32
CA SER A 136 -19.73 3.12 -10.42
C SER A 136 -20.67 3.09 -9.23
N SER A 137 -20.98 4.27 -8.70
CA SER A 137 -21.93 4.41 -7.60
C SER A 137 -22.52 5.81 -7.55
N LYS A 138 -23.79 5.92 -7.16
CA LYS A 138 -24.44 7.22 -6.96
C LYS A 138 -24.63 7.54 -5.50
N ILE A 139 -24.24 8.75 -5.12
CA ILE A 139 -24.49 9.26 -3.77
C ILE A 139 -25.84 9.97 -3.76
N VAL A 140 -26.94 9.20 -3.63
CA VAL A 140 -28.30 9.74 -3.41
C VAL A 140 -29.00 8.96 -2.32
N PHE A 141 -29.73 9.62 -1.42
CA PHE A 141 -30.46 8.94 -0.34
C PHE A 141 -31.96 9.28 -0.35
N PRO A 142 -32.86 8.28 -0.35
CA PRO A 142 -32.58 6.85 -0.57
C PRO A 142 -32.11 6.60 -2.01
N SER A 143 -31.10 5.74 -2.21
CA SER A 143 -30.69 5.32 -3.55
C SER A 143 -31.58 4.16 -4.00
N PRO A 144 -32.33 4.29 -5.11
CA PRO A 144 -32.92 3.15 -5.79
C PRO A 144 -31.90 2.40 -6.67
N TYR A 145 -30.65 2.86 -6.69
CA TYR A 145 -29.63 2.41 -7.63
C TYR A 145 -28.76 1.32 -7.00
N ARG A 146 -28.29 0.42 -7.88
CA ARG A 146 -27.33 -0.61 -7.55
C ARG A 146 -25.95 -0.10 -7.92
N ASP A 147 -24.99 -0.39 -7.05
CA ASP A 147 -23.60 -0.07 -7.33
C ASP A 147 -22.92 -1.29 -7.96
N TYR A 148 -22.00 -1.01 -8.89
CA TYR A 148 -21.36 -2.05 -9.67
C TYR A 148 -19.84 -1.90 -9.71
N LEU A 149 -19.14 -3.03 -9.57
CA LEU A 149 -17.76 -3.18 -10.04
C LEU A 149 -17.78 -3.68 -11.48
N TYR A 150 -17.24 -2.91 -12.42
CA TYR A 150 -17.08 -3.30 -13.81
C TYR A 150 -15.67 -3.82 -14.06
N ALA A 151 -15.58 -4.85 -14.90
CA ALA A 151 -14.37 -5.23 -15.59
C ALA A 151 -14.54 -4.97 -17.09
N ILE A 152 -13.64 -4.19 -17.65
CA ILE A 152 -13.70 -3.70 -19.03
C ILE A 152 -12.45 -4.18 -19.75
N ASN A 153 -12.61 -4.72 -20.94
CA ASN A 153 -11.51 -5.18 -21.79
C ASN A 153 -10.67 -3.97 -22.26
N PRO A 154 -9.40 -4.16 -22.66
CA PRO A 154 -8.56 -3.08 -23.19
C PRO A 154 -9.15 -2.33 -24.39
N ASP A 155 -10.04 -2.98 -25.15
CA ASP A 155 -10.75 -2.41 -26.30
C ASP A 155 -12.01 -1.59 -25.93
N GLY A 156 -12.33 -1.48 -24.63
CA GLY A 156 -13.48 -0.73 -24.11
C GLY A 156 -14.77 -1.54 -24.03
N THR A 157 -14.77 -2.84 -24.36
CA THR A 157 -15.95 -3.70 -24.23
C THR A 157 -16.12 -4.23 -22.81
N LEU A 158 -17.36 -4.44 -22.37
CA LEU A 158 -17.65 -5.06 -21.07
C LEU A 158 -17.13 -6.50 -21.04
N LYS A 159 -16.33 -6.84 -20.02
CA LYS A 159 -15.92 -8.22 -19.71
C LYS A 159 -16.92 -8.88 -18.76
N TRP A 160 -17.23 -8.20 -17.66
CA TRP A 160 -18.26 -8.58 -16.70
C TRP A 160 -18.57 -7.39 -15.77
N LYS A 161 -19.68 -7.45 -15.04
CA LYS A 161 -19.96 -6.56 -13.91
C LYS A 161 -20.45 -7.36 -12.70
N PHE A 162 -20.11 -6.91 -11.51
CA PHE A 162 -20.48 -7.48 -10.23
C PHE A 162 -21.35 -6.48 -9.45
N GLU A 163 -22.51 -6.93 -8.97
CA GLU A 163 -23.46 -6.14 -8.19
C GLU A 163 -23.24 -6.40 -6.69
N THR A 164 -23.21 -5.34 -5.87
CA THR A 164 -23.23 -5.49 -4.41
C THR A 164 -24.61 -5.83 -3.88
N ASP A 165 -24.64 -6.38 -2.66
CA ASP A 165 -25.87 -6.91 -2.07
C ASP A 165 -26.81 -5.81 -1.52
N ASP A 166 -26.36 -4.56 -1.35
CA ASP A 166 -27.12 -3.47 -0.72
C ASP A 166 -27.33 -2.26 -1.67
N ASP A 167 -28.38 -1.49 -1.40
CA ASP A 167 -28.81 -0.28 -2.12
C ASP A 167 -27.98 0.97 -1.71
N MET A 168 -26.97 0.80 -0.86
CA MET A 168 -26.15 1.89 -0.33
C MET A 168 -24.69 1.45 -0.44
N ALA A 169 -24.07 1.52 -1.63
CA ALA A 169 -22.70 1.06 -1.85
C ALA A 169 -21.87 2.10 -2.63
N GLU A 170 -21.40 3.16 -1.95
CA GLU A 170 -20.25 3.90 -2.49
C GLU A 170 -19.04 2.98 -2.47
N PHE A 171 -18.40 2.75 -3.61
CA PHE A 171 -17.22 1.91 -3.68
C PHE A 171 -15.94 2.70 -3.46
N SER A 172 -14.98 2.05 -2.80
CA SER A 172 -13.60 2.47 -2.85
C SER A 172 -12.97 2.26 -4.23
N SER A 173 -11.79 2.82 -4.47
CA SER A 173 -11.01 2.44 -5.65
C SER A 173 -10.57 0.96 -5.51
N PRO A 174 -10.63 0.14 -6.58
CA PRO A 174 -10.20 -1.25 -6.52
C PRO A 174 -8.69 -1.38 -6.30
N ALA A 175 -8.29 -2.41 -5.54
CA ALA A 175 -6.90 -2.85 -5.45
C ALA A 175 -6.76 -4.27 -5.96
N ILE A 176 -5.69 -4.55 -6.72
CA ILE A 176 -5.49 -5.85 -7.36
C ILE A 176 -4.34 -6.57 -6.67
N GLY A 177 -4.61 -7.76 -6.13
CA GLY A 177 -3.61 -8.66 -5.56
C GLY A 177 -2.70 -9.25 -6.62
N SER A 178 -1.55 -9.78 -6.22
CA SER A 178 -0.60 -10.43 -7.14
C SER A 178 -1.16 -11.68 -7.84
N ASP A 179 -2.22 -12.29 -7.28
CA ASP A 179 -2.94 -13.42 -7.86
C ASP A 179 -4.11 -12.98 -8.78
N GLY A 180 -4.27 -11.67 -9.00
CA GLY A 180 -5.35 -11.08 -9.79
C GLY A 180 -6.66 -10.87 -9.02
N THR A 181 -6.74 -11.22 -7.73
CA THR A 181 -7.94 -10.96 -6.91
C THR A 181 -8.17 -9.46 -6.82
N ILE A 182 -9.41 -9.03 -7.05
CA ILE A 182 -9.84 -7.64 -6.97
C ILE A 182 -10.48 -7.40 -5.61
N TYR A 183 -9.96 -6.43 -4.86
CA TYR A 183 -10.47 -6.03 -3.55
C TYR A 183 -11.14 -4.67 -3.64
N VAL A 184 -12.40 -4.59 -3.18
CA VAL A 184 -13.19 -3.35 -3.16
C VAL A 184 -13.94 -3.23 -1.83
N GLY A 185 -13.81 -2.07 -1.19
CA GLY A 185 -14.61 -1.71 -0.02
C GLY A 185 -15.94 -1.10 -0.44
N SER A 186 -16.99 -1.36 0.35
CA SER A 186 -18.33 -0.83 0.15
C SER A 186 -18.89 -0.27 1.46
N ILE A 187 -19.73 0.77 1.37
CA ILE A 187 -20.40 1.35 2.55
C ILE A 187 -21.51 0.44 3.12
N ASP A 188 -21.89 -0.63 2.41
CA ASP A 188 -22.73 -1.72 2.93
C ASP A 188 -22.09 -2.45 4.12
N GLY A 189 -20.83 -2.12 4.42
CA GLY A 189 -20.10 -2.63 5.55
C GLY A 189 -19.25 -3.85 5.22
N TYR A 190 -19.01 -4.15 3.94
CA TYR A 190 -18.17 -5.26 3.52
C TYR A 190 -16.92 -4.81 2.77
N LEU A 191 -15.87 -5.62 2.91
CA LEU A 191 -14.78 -5.71 1.95
C LEU A 191 -15.05 -6.94 1.07
N TYR A 192 -15.11 -6.74 -0.24
CA TYR A 192 -15.29 -7.81 -1.21
C TYR A 192 -13.95 -8.22 -1.82
N ALA A 193 -13.78 -9.52 -2.03
CA ALA A 193 -12.74 -10.10 -2.86
C ALA A 193 -13.40 -10.82 -4.04
N ILE A 194 -13.08 -10.38 -5.25
CA ILE A 194 -13.66 -10.85 -6.50
C ILE A 194 -12.56 -11.54 -7.32
N ASN A 195 -12.88 -12.70 -7.89
CA ASN A 195 -11.98 -13.41 -8.79
C ASN A 195 -11.84 -12.64 -10.13
N PRO A 196 -10.75 -12.85 -10.90
CA PRO A 196 -10.58 -12.22 -12.22
C PRO A 196 -11.72 -12.49 -13.21
N ASP A 197 -12.48 -13.56 -13.01
CA ASP A 197 -13.65 -13.95 -13.82
C ASP A 197 -14.96 -13.29 -13.39
N GLY A 198 -14.94 -12.44 -12.35
CA GLY A 198 -16.09 -11.71 -11.84
C GLY A 198 -16.87 -12.45 -10.75
N THR A 199 -16.48 -13.68 -10.38
CA THR A 199 -17.15 -14.42 -9.31
C THR A 199 -16.69 -13.97 -7.92
N LEU A 200 -17.60 -13.96 -6.96
CA LEU A 200 -17.26 -13.67 -5.56
C LEU A 200 -16.31 -14.73 -5.01
N LYS A 201 -15.11 -14.31 -4.57
CA LYS A 201 -14.15 -15.17 -3.86
C LYS A 201 -14.50 -15.27 -2.38
N TRP A 202 -14.71 -14.12 -1.74
CA TRP A 202 -15.23 -14.00 -0.37
C TRP A 202 -15.66 -12.55 -0.10
N LYS A 203 -16.41 -12.33 0.98
CA LYS A 203 -16.65 -10.99 1.55
C LYS A 203 -16.43 -11.01 3.06
N PHE A 204 -15.90 -9.90 3.59
CA PHE A 204 -15.58 -9.74 5.00
C PHE A 204 -16.42 -8.62 5.63
N GLU A 205 -17.15 -8.92 6.69
CA GLU A 205 -18.00 -7.95 7.38
C GLU A 205 -17.17 -7.01 8.29
N THR A 206 -17.14 -5.74 7.94
CA THR A 206 -16.66 -4.63 8.78
C THR A 206 -17.81 -3.96 9.56
N GLY A 207 -19.05 -4.23 9.15
CA GLY A 207 -20.30 -3.77 9.76
C GLY A 207 -20.81 -2.47 9.12
N TYR A 208 -22.04 -2.07 9.41
CA TYR A 208 -22.61 -0.84 8.88
C TYR A 208 -22.45 0.32 9.85
N ARG A 209 -22.11 1.52 9.35
CA ARG A 209 -22.05 2.74 10.15
C ARG A 209 -23.23 3.69 9.97
N GLY A 210 -23.99 3.56 8.87
CA GLY A 210 -24.90 4.64 8.47
C GLY A 210 -24.17 5.94 8.14
N THR A 211 -22.86 5.88 7.91
CA THR A 211 -22.01 7.00 7.50
C THR A 211 -21.34 6.67 6.17
N TRP A 212 -21.12 7.70 5.35
CA TRP A 212 -20.54 7.59 4.01
C TRP A 212 -19.02 7.46 4.08
N THR A 213 -18.52 6.25 4.32
CA THR A 213 -17.07 6.04 4.41
C THR A 213 -16.63 4.88 3.54
N SER A 214 -15.97 5.21 2.43
CA SER A 214 -15.25 4.24 1.61
C SER A 214 -13.77 4.59 1.58
N THR A 215 -12.93 3.64 2.00
CA THR A 215 -11.47 3.76 1.89
C THR A 215 -10.95 2.70 0.93
N SER A 216 -9.90 2.99 0.18
CA SER A 216 -9.37 2.01 -0.77
C SER A 216 -8.49 0.99 -0.03
N PRO A 217 -8.68 -0.33 -0.23
CA PRO A 217 -7.87 -1.34 0.44
C PRO A 217 -6.42 -1.30 -0.05
N ALA A 218 -5.46 -1.44 0.86
CA ALA A 218 -4.05 -1.60 0.53
C ALA A 218 -3.62 -3.05 0.75
N ILE A 219 -2.68 -3.56 -0.04
CA ILE A 219 -2.24 -4.95 -0.04
C ILE A 219 -0.76 -5.02 0.30
N GLY A 220 -0.43 -5.70 1.39
CA GLY A 220 0.93 -5.98 1.80
C GLY A 220 1.62 -6.96 0.84
N SER A 221 2.95 -6.99 0.86
CA SER A 221 3.73 -7.92 0.03
C SER A 221 3.49 -9.39 0.36
N ASP A 222 2.95 -9.70 1.54
CA ASP A 222 2.56 -11.05 1.97
C ASP A 222 1.11 -11.40 1.58
N GLY A 223 0.41 -10.54 0.83
CA GLY A 223 -0.99 -10.72 0.44
C GLY A 223 -2.00 -10.33 1.53
N THR A 224 -1.56 -9.80 2.68
CA THR A 224 -2.48 -9.26 3.69
C THR A 224 -3.18 -8.02 3.13
N VAL A 225 -4.50 -7.99 3.21
CA VAL A 225 -5.32 -6.84 2.83
C VAL A 225 -5.58 -5.97 4.04
N TYR A 226 -5.29 -4.69 3.92
CA TYR A 226 -5.49 -3.66 4.93
C TYR A 226 -6.61 -2.75 4.48
N TYR A 227 -7.65 -2.67 5.29
CA TYR A 227 -8.86 -1.93 4.95
C TYR A 227 -9.36 -1.16 6.17
N VAL A 228 -9.64 0.12 5.99
CA VAL A 228 -10.29 0.95 7.00
C VAL A 228 -11.78 0.88 6.69
N GLY A 229 -12.42 -0.11 7.29
CA GLY A 229 -13.85 -0.32 7.17
C GLY A 229 -14.62 0.46 8.22
N SER A 230 -15.88 0.11 8.33
CA SER A 230 -16.78 0.63 9.35
C SER A 230 -16.31 0.32 10.79
N LYS A 231 -16.86 1.07 11.75
CA LYS A 231 -16.69 0.92 13.21
C LYS A 231 -15.32 1.31 13.77
N ASP A 232 -14.59 2.25 13.15
CA ASP A 232 -13.33 2.80 13.69
C ASP A 232 -12.24 1.73 13.82
N PHE A 233 -12.08 0.87 12.81
CA PHE A 233 -11.05 -0.15 12.79
C PHE A 233 -10.27 -0.19 11.49
N LEU A 234 -8.95 -0.30 11.61
CA LEU A 234 -8.10 -0.84 10.56
C LEU A 234 -8.15 -2.37 10.68
N TYR A 235 -8.61 -3.04 9.63
CA TYR A 235 -8.64 -4.48 9.53
C TYR A 235 -7.42 -4.97 8.74
N ALA A 236 -6.77 -6.01 9.24
CA ALA A 236 -5.82 -6.81 8.48
C ALA A 236 -6.45 -8.17 8.21
N ILE A 237 -6.65 -8.50 6.94
CA ILE A 237 -7.41 -9.65 6.47
C ILE A 237 -6.45 -10.50 5.62
N ASN A 238 -6.42 -11.80 5.86
CA ASN A 238 -5.64 -12.74 5.06
C ASN A 238 -6.23 -12.86 3.65
N SER A 239 -5.43 -13.33 2.68
CA SER A 239 -5.87 -13.49 1.29
C SER A 239 -7.07 -14.46 1.12
N ASP A 240 -7.31 -15.32 2.11
CA ASP A 240 -8.45 -16.24 2.18
C ASP A 240 -9.72 -15.63 2.81
N GLY A 241 -9.67 -14.36 3.21
CA GLY A 241 -10.78 -13.63 3.82
C GLY A 241 -10.86 -13.74 5.34
N THR A 242 -9.97 -14.48 5.99
CA THR A 242 -9.98 -14.61 7.46
C THR A 242 -9.33 -13.40 8.13
N LEU A 243 -9.87 -12.98 9.29
CA LEU A 243 -9.30 -11.87 10.06
C LEU A 243 -7.93 -12.25 10.63
N LYS A 244 -6.89 -11.47 10.31
CA LYS A 244 -5.55 -11.60 10.90
C LYS A 244 -5.47 -10.84 12.22
N TRP A 245 -5.92 -9.58 12.22
CA TRP A 245 -6.08 -8.72 13.40
C TRP A 245 -6.87 -7.46 13.03
N LYS A 246 -7.29 -6.69 14.03
CA LYS A 246 -7.83 -5.33 13.83
C LYS A 246 -7.27 -4.36 14.88
N PHE A 247 -7.21 -3.09 14.53
CA PHE A 247 -6.70 -2.01 15.39
C PHE A 247 -7.70 -0.85 15.43
N SER A 248 -8.02 -0.35 16.63
CA SER A 248 -8.97 0.76 16.79
C SER A 248 -8.36 2.09 16.35
N ILE A 249 -9.04 2.77 15.43
CA ILE A 249 -8.72 4.11 14.91
C ILE A 249 -9.98 4.95 15.02
N TYR A 250 -10.04 5.86 16.00
CA TYR A 250 -11.25 6.62 16.31
C TYR A 250 -11.57 7.65 15.23
N TYR A 251 -12.83 7.78 14.82
CA TYR A 251 -13.32 8.77 13.86
C TYR A 251 -12.67 8.72 12.47
N THR A 252 -12.54 7.54 11.87
CA THR A 252 -11.94 7.46 10.53
C THR A 252 -12.96 7.68 9.44
N GLU A 253 -12.75 8.73 8.66
CA GLU A 253 -13.44 8.95 7.39
C GLU A 253 -12.39 9.27 6.32
N TYR A 254 -12.57 8.71 5.12
CA TYR A 254 -11.88 9.07 3.86
C TYR A 254 -10.36 8.84 3.73
N SER A 255 -9.61 8.47 4.78
CA SER A 255 -8.17 8.17 4.64
C SER A 255 -7.91 6.70 4.32
N SER A 256 -7.47 6.42 3.09
CA SER A 256 -7.01 5.08 2.70
C SER A 256 -5.67 4.73 3.36
N PRO A 257 -5.45 3.48 3.79
CA PRO A 257 -4.16 3.04 4.34
C PRO A 257 -3.05 3.10 3.28
N ALA A 258 -1.84 3.44 3.71
CA ALA A 258 -0.60 3.34 2.93
C ALA A 258 0.43 2.48 3.67
N ILE A 259 1.19 1.67 2.95
CA ILE A 259 2.11 0.68 3.51
C ILE A 259 3.55 0.99 3.11
N ASP A 260 4.41 1.23 4.10
CA ASP A 260 5.85 1.40 3.89
C ASP A 260 6.55 0.04 3.70
N SER A 261 7.76 0.10 3.16
CA SER A 261 8.68 -1.01 2.91
C SER A 261 8.97 -1.89 4.13
N ASP A 262 8.92 -1.35 5.35
CA ASP A 262 9.10 -2.11 6.58
C ASP A 262 7.81 -2.75 7.12
N GLY A 263 6.68 -2.53 6.43
CA GLY A 263 5.36 -3.01 6.79
C GLY A 263 4.60 -2.11 7.76
N THR A 264 5.10 -0.92 8.08
CA THR A 264 4.34 0.09 8.83
C THR A 264 3.19 0.63 7.97
N ILE A 265 2.01 0.67 8.56
CA ILE A 265 0.78 1.14 7.92
C ILE A 265 0.44 2.52 8.47
N TYR A 266 0.20 3.46 7.57
CA TYR A 266 -0.17 4.84 7.89
C TYR A 266 -1.63 5.09 7.54
N VAL A 267 -2.39 5.67 8.49
CA VAL A 267 -3.82 6.00 8.33
C VAL A 267 -4.11 7.31 9.04
N GLY A 268 -4.66 8.29 8.32
CA GLY A 268 -5.18 9.52 8.92
C GLY A 268 -6.58 9.33 9.51
N SER A 269 -6.96 10.20 10.45
CA SER A 269 -8.28 10.15 11.08
C SER A 269 -8.84 11.54 11.38
N ASN A 270 -10.17 11.67 11.45
CA ASN A 270 -10.85 12.92 11.80
C ASN A 270 -10.73 13.27 13.29
N ASP A 271 -10.17 12.38 14.12
CA ASP A 271 -9.76 12.73 15.49
C ASP A 271 -8.53 13.68 15.53
N GLY A 272 -7.96 14.02 14.37
CA GLY A 272 -6.82 14.90 14.22
C GLY A 272 -5.46 14.19 14.26
N TYR A 273 -5.44 12.85 14.34
CA TYR A 273 -4.21 12.06 14.40
C TYR A 273 -3.89 11.34 13.09
N LEU A 274 -2.58 11.19 12.85
CA LEU A 274 -2.02 10.22 11.91
C LEU A 274 -1.54 9.01 12.71
N TYR A 275 -2.07 7.85 12.40
CA TYR A 275 -1.70 6.58 13.01
C TYR A 275 -0.59 5.92 12.21
N ALA A 276 0.43 5.43 12.91
CA ALA A 276 1.48 4.54 12.37
C ALA A 276 1.38 3.20 13.10
N ILE A 277 0.96 2.16 12.38
CA ILE A 277 0.61 0.86 12.93
C ILE A 277 1.56 -0.18 12.33
N GLY A 278 2.36 -0.83 13.17
CA GLY A 278 3.35 -1.79 12.72
C GLY A 278 3.90 -2.61 13.87
N LYS A 279 4.90 -3.46 13.60
CA LYS A 279 5.62 -4.16 14.65
C LYS A 279 6.30 -3.10 15.53
N SER A 280 6.23 -3.26 16.85
CA SER A 280 7.09 -2.47 17.71
C SER A 280 8.53 -2.76 17.29
N ARG A 281 9.23 -1.75 16.77
CA ARG A 281 10.69 -1.77 16.80
C ARG A 281 10.99 -1.83 18.29
N GLY A 282 11.25 -3.03 18.81
CA GLY A 282 11.63 -3.19 20.21
C GLY A 282 12.68 -2.12 20.46
N LYS A 283 12.45 -1.25 21.45
CA LYS A 283 13.39 -0.16 21.79
C LYS A 283 14.77 -0.78 21.69
N THR A 284 15.56 -0.41 20.69
CA THR A 284 16.95 -0.84 20.64
C THR A 284 17.50 -0.39 21.98
N PRO A 285 17.94 -1.30 22.87
CA PRO A 285 18.53 -0.87 24.13
C PRO A 285 19.64 0.08 23.73
N ASP A 286 19.51 1.33 24.19
CA ASP A 286 20.39 2.43 23.85
C ASP A 286 21.83 1.90 23.83
N VAL A 287 22.38 1.75 22.62
CA VAL A 287 23.68 1.08 22.42
C VAL A 287 24.80 1.81 23.17
N ASN A 288 24.54 3.06 23.57
CA ASN A 288 25.38 3.83 24.46
C ASN A 288 25.39 3.30 25.89
N ALA A 289 24.26 2.89 26.47
CA ALA A 289 24.20 2.41 27.84
C ALA A 289 24.88 1.03 28.00
N SER A 290 24.65 0.11 27.06
CA SER A 290 25.22 -1.24 27.10
C SER A 290 26.73 -1.25 26.81
N CYS A 291 27.22 -0.39 25.91
CA CYS A 291 28.67 -0.24 25.67
C CYS A 291 29.38 0.40 26.86
N ILE A 292 28.79 1.40 27.52
CA ILE A 292 29.38 2.05 28.70
C ILE A 292 29.51 1.06 29.86
N ILE A 293 28.50 0.22 30.11
CA ILE A 293 28.54 -0.78 31.19
C ILE A 293 29.63 -1.83 30.94
N LEU A 294 29.77 -2.32 29.71
CA LEU A 294 30.81 -3.29 29.33
C LEU A 294 32.22 -2.71 29.42
N VAL A 295 32.42 -1.46 28.98
CA VAL A 295 33.72 -0.78 29.07
C VAL A 295 34.09 -0.49 30.52
N ILE A 296 33.15 -0.05 31.36
CA ILE A 296 33.40 0.18 32.80
C ILE A 296 33.74 -1.14 33.50
N ALA A 297 33.00 -2.22 33.23
CA ALA A 297 33.28 -3.54 33.79
C ALA A 297 34.68 -4.05 33.40
N LEU A 298 35.09 -3.86 32.13
CA LEU A 298 36.40 -4.24 31.64
C LEU A 298 37.53 -3.40 32.28
N VAL A 299 37.33 -2.09 32.45
CA VAL A 299 38.30 -1.20 33.11
C VAL A 299 38.47 -1.56 34.59
N ILE A 300 37.38 -1.92 35.29
CA ILE A 300 37.43 -2.37 36.69
C ILE A 300 38.19 -3.70 36.81
N LEU A 301 37.95 -4.64 35.91
CA LEU A 301 38.66 -5.93 35.87
C LEU A 301 40.16 -5.74 35.60
N LEU A 302 40.53 -4.88 34.65
CA LEU A 302 41.92 -4.59 34.32
C LEU A 302 42.66 -3.85 35.45
N LYS A 303 41.98 -2.97 36.19
CA LYS A 303 42.56 -2.32 37.39
C LYS A 303 42.79 -3.32 38.53
N ARG A 304 41.89 -4.30 38.72
CA ARG A 304 42.05 -5.37 39.75
C ARG A 304 43.17 -6.36 39.44
N VAL A 305 43.53 -6.54 38.17
CA VAL A 305 44.66 -7.40 37.76
C VAL A 305 46.02 -6.71 38.00
N LYS A 306 46.08 -5.37 37.96
CA LYS A 306 47.31 -4.61 38.22
C LYS A 306 47.69 -4.47 39.70
N THR A 307 46.75 -4.58 40.63
CA THR A 307 47.03 -4.42 42.08
C THR A 307 47.40 -5.71 42.81
N LYS A 308 47.52 -6.84 42.11
CA LYS A 308 47.91 -8.14 42.68
C LYS A 308 49.32 -8.62 42.27
N ASN A 309 50.18 -7.72 41.82
CA ASN A 309 51.61 -8.00 41.58
C ASN A 309 52.49 -7.11 42.45
#